data_AF-A0A926B4Q6-F1
#
_entry.id   AF-A0A926B4Q6-F1
#
_cell.length_a   1.000
_cell.length_b   1.000
_cell.length_c   1.000
_cell.angle_alpha   90.00
_cell.angle_beta   90.00
_cell.angle_gamma   90.00
#
_symmetry.space_group_name_H-M   'P 1'
#
loop_
_entity.id
_entity.type
_entity.pdbx_description
1 polymer ?
#
loop_
_entity_poly.entity_id
_entity_poly.type
_entity_poly.pdbx_seq_one_letter_code
_entity_poly.pdbx_strand_id
1 'polypeptide(L)'
;MTVDPAHAAEIVVALAGGALIGLGAALLLLSNGRMAGISGIVAGLLRPAPGDWEWRVAFILGLVAGGAVFAVLRPAAFPPARGSFALLVL
;
A
#
# COMPACT_ATOMS: atom_id res chain seq x y z
N MET A 1 1.59 -8.65 -35.81
CA MET A 1 2.07 -8.73 -34.41
C MET A 1 2.94 -7.52 -34.11
N THR A 2 2.38 -6.32 -34.23
CA THR A 2 3.05 -5.07 -33.84
C THR A 2 2.67 -4.80 -32.39
N VAL A 3 3.64 -4.80 -31.49
CA VAL A 3 3.41 -4.36 -30.11
C VAL A 3 3.08 -2.88 -30.14
N ASP A 4 1.86 -2.53 -29.72
CA ASP A 4 1.47 -1.14 -29.58
C ASP A 4 2.29 -0.48 -28.47
N PRO A 5 2.82 0.73 -28.66
CA PRO A 5 3.65 1.42 -27.66
C PRO A 5 2.91 1.65 -26.33
N ALA A 6 1.57 1.60 -26.32
CA ALA A 6 0.74 1.65 -25.12
C ALA A 6 0.96 0.43 -24.19
N HIS A 7 1.05 -0.78 -24.74
CA HIS A 7 1.30 -1.99 -23.95
C HIS A 7 2.69 -1.97 -23.30
N ALA A 8 3.70 -1.42 -24.00
CA ALA A 8 5.03 -1.26 -23.43
C ALA A 8 5.04 -0.27 -22.26
N ALA A 9 4.28 0.83 -22.35
CA ALA A 9 4.15 1.80 -21.26
C ALA A 9 3.48 1.18 -20.02
N GLU A 10 2.44 0.36 -20.19
CA GLU A 10 1.76 -0.32 -19.07
C GLU A 10 2.69 -1.27 -18.32
N ILE A 11 3.51 -2.04 -19.04
CA ILE A 11 4.52 -2.94 -18.45
C ILE A 11 5.53 -2.15 -17.63
N VAL A 12 6.00 -1.00 -18.15
CA VAL A 12 6.95 -0.13 -17.44
C VAL A 12 6.34 0.42 -16.15
N VAL A 13 5.08 0.86 -16.18
CA VAL A 13 4.39 1.36 -14.98
C VAL A 13 4.19 0.25 -13.95
N ALA A 14 3.83 -0.96 -14.38
CA ALA A 14 3.70 -2.11 -13.48
C ALA A 14 5.03 -2.50 -12.81
N LEU A 15 6.12 -2.55 -13.58
CA LEU A 15 7.46 -2.79 -13.06
C LEU A 15 7.92 -1.70 -12.10
N ALA A 16 7.68 -0.43 -12.44
CA ALA A 16 8.01 0.69 -11.57
C ALA A 16 7.25 0.62 -10.24
N GLY A 17 5.96 0.30 -10.26
CA GLY A 17 5.16 0.10 -9.05
C GLY A 17 5.70 -1.04 -8.18
N GLY A 18 6.00 -2.20 -8.79
CA GLY A 18 6.59 -3.34 -8.08
C GLY A 18 7.96 -3.03 -7.46
N ALA A 19 8.81 -2.31 -8.21
CA ALA A 19 10.12 -1.88 -7.72
C ALA A 19 10.00 -0.91 -6.53
N LEU A 20 9.06 0.04 -6.58
CA LEU A 20 8.81 0.99 -5.47
C LEU A 20 8.33 0.27 -4.21
N ILE A 21 7.43 -0.71 -4.34
CA ILE A 21 6.96 -1.52 -3.21
C ILE A 21 8.11 -2.35 -2.63
N GLY A 22 8.90 -3.00 -3.49
CA GLY A 22 10.06 -3.79 -3.07
C GLY A 22 11.12 -2.96 -2.34
N LEU A 23 11.40 -1.75 -2.83
CA LEU A 23 12.30 -0.80 -2.18
C LEU A 23 11.76 -0.37 -0.81
N GLY A 24 10.46 -0.07 -0.69
CA GLY A 24 9.84 0.25 0.59
C GLY A 24 9.97 -0.90 1.61
N ALA A 25 9.73 -2.13 1.18
CA ALA A 25 9.90 -3.31 2.02
C ALA A 25 11.36 -3.54 2.44
N ALA A 26 12.31 -3.36 1.51
CA ALA A 26 13.74 -3.49 1.80
C ALA A 26 14.22 -2.42 2.79
N LEU A 27 13.76 -1.17 2.65
CA LEU A 27 14.07 -0.08 3.58
C LEU A 27 13.52 -0.36 4.98
N LEU A 28 12.30 -0.89 5.10
CA LEU A 28 11.73 -1.30 6.38
C LEU A 28 12.53 -2.44 7.01
N LEU A 29 12.93 -3.44 6.22
CA LEU A 29 13.77 -4.54 6.68
C LEU A 29 15.14 -4.05 7.16
N LEU A 30 15.79 -3.15 6.42
CA LEU A 30 17.10 -2.59 6.77
C LEU A 30 17.05 -1.70 8.01
N SER A 31 16.02 -0.87 8.15
CA SER A 31 15.90 0.08 9.26
C SER A 31 15.52 -0.56 10.59
N ASN A 32 14.68 -1.61 10.58
CA ASN A 32 14.24 -2.28 11.81
C ASN A 32 14.83 -3.68 12.02
N GLY A 33 15.51 -4.25 11.03
CA GLY A 33 16.00 -5.64 11.06
C GLY A 33 14.90 -6.70 10.97
N ARG A 34 13.64 -6.28 10.82
CA ARG A 34 12.42 -7.11 10.80
C ARG A 34 11.49 -6.57 9.73
N MET A 35 10.90 -7.46 8.92
CA MET A 35 9.86 -7.07 7.96
C MET A 35 8.56 -6.73 8.70
N ALA A 36 8.02 -5.52 8.48
CA ALA A 36 6.66 -5.14 8.84
C ALA A 36 5.70 -5.89 7.93
N GLY A 37 5.44 -7.15 8.26
CA GLY A 37 4.30 -7.86 7.70
C GLY A 37 3.05 -7.51 8.49
N ILE A 38 1.88 -7.57 7.83
CA ILE A 38 0.59 -7.72 8.52
C ILE A 38 0.67 -8.88 9.53
N SER A 39 1.39 -9.96 9.16
CA SER A 39 1.72 -11.08 10.05
C SER A 39 2.59 -10.70 11.24
N GLY A 40 3.47 -9.71 11.13
CA GLY A 40 4.24 -9.17 12.26
C GLY A 40 3.37 -8.33 13.20
N ILE A 41 2.38 -7.61 12.64
CA ILE A 41 1.38 -6.90 13.44
C ILE A 41 0.57 -7.91 14.26
N VAL A 42 0.03 -8.94 13.60
CA VAL A 42 -0.73 -10.05 14.21
C VAL A 42 0.14 -10.86 15.20
N ALA A 43 1.39 -11.15 14.86
CA ALA A 43 2.31 -11.87 15.75
C ALA A 43 2.65 -11.07 17.02
N GLY A 44 2.73 -9.74 16.93
CA GLY A 44 2.91 -8.90 18.12
C GLY A 44 1.66 -8.74 18.98
N LEU A 45 0.47 -8.98 18.43
CA LEU A 45 -0.75 -9.19 19.23
C LEU A 45 -0.68 -10.51 20.01
N LEU A 46 -0.08 -11.55 19.43
CA LEU A 46 0.13 -12.84 20.11
C LEU A 46 1.25 -12.81 21.15
N ARG A 47 2.31 -12.03 20.93
CA ARG A 47 3.44 -11.86 21.86
C ARG A 47 3.85 -10.39 21.95
N PRO A 48 3.25 -9.60 22.84
CA PRO A 48 3.63 -8.20 23.02
C PRO A 48 5.02 -8.12 23.64
N ALA A 49 6.01 -7.67 22.87
CA ALA A 49 7.36 -7.36 23.35
C ALA A 49 7.47 -5.84 23.63
N PRO A 50 8.02 -5.42 24.78
CA PRO A 50 8.29 -4.00 25.04
C PRO A 50 9.30 -3.45 24.01
N GLY A 51 8.98 -2.33 23.38
CA GLY A 51 9.83 -1.68 22.35
C GLY A 51 9.36 -1.83 20.90
N ASP A 52 8.26 -2.56 20.66
CA ASP A 52 7.75 -2.81 19.30
C ASP A 52 6.69 -1.77 18.86
N TRP A 53 6.26 -0.88 19.77
CA TRP A 53 5.14 0.06 19.53
C TRP A 53 5.52 1.22 18.61
N GLU A 54 6.68 1.84 18.82
CA GLU A 54 7.10 3.03 18.06
C GLU A 54 7.20 2.75 16.56
N TRP A 55 7.75 1.59 16.22
CA TRP A 55 7.87 1.11 14.84
C TRP A 55 6.50 0.82 14.20
N ARG A 56 5.58 0.19 14.96
CA ARG A 56 4.22 -0.12 14.48
C ARG A 56 3.43 1.16 14.19
N VAL A 57 3.53 2.14 15.08
CA VAL A 57 2.89 3.45 14.88
C VAL A 57 3.47 4.16 13.66
N ALA A 58 4.81 4.17 13.49
CA ALA A 58 5.45 4.76 12.31
C ALA A 58 4.99 4.09 11.00
N PHE A 59 4.86 2.75 10.98
CA PHE A 59 4.37 2.01 9.82
C PHE A 59 2.91 2.34 9.49
N ILE A 60 2.02 2.32 10.50
CA ILE A 60 0.60 2.63 10.30
C ILE A 60 0.42 4.08 9.85
N LEU A 61 1.14 5.03 10.47
CA LEU A 61 1.13 6.42 10.03
C LEU A 61 1.60 6.56 8.59
N GLY A 62 2.67 5.85 8.20
CA GLY A 62 3.15 5.81 6.82
C GLY A 62 2.11 5.26 5.84
N LEU A 63 1.41 4.19 6.20
CA LEU A 63 0.34 3.59 5.39
C LEU A 63 -0.84 4.57 5.20
N VAL A 64 -1.32 5.16 6.29
CA VAL A 64 -2.44 6.11 6.27
C VAL A 64 -2.05 7.39 5.52
N ALA A 65 -0.87 7.95 5.80
CA ALA A 65 -0.37 9.14 5.13
C ALA A 65 -0.17 8.91 3.63
N GLY A 66 0.41 7.77 3.24
CA GLY A 66 0.59 7.41 1.82
C GLY A 66 -0.74 7.34 1.07
N GLY A 67 -1.73 6.66 1.65
CA GLY A 67 -3.09 6.60 1.09
C GLY A 67 -3.77 7.98 1.04
N ALA A 68 -3.66 8.78 2.10
CA ALA A 68 -4.24 10.12 2.16
C ALA A 68 -3.62 11.08 1.14
N VAL A 69 -2.29 11.10 1.01
CA VAL A 69 -1.58 11.89 0.00
C VAL A 69 -2.00 11.45 -1.40
N PHE A 70 -2.08 10.15 -1.67
CA PHE A 70 -2.56 9.66 -2.96
C PHE A 70 -4.00 10.08 -3.25
N ALA A 71 -4.90 10.03 -2.25
CA ALA A 71 -6.28 10.47 -2.38
C ALA A 71 -6.40 11.97 -2.68
N VAL A 72 -5.57 12.81 -2.06
CA VAL A 72 -5.53 14.25 -2.32
C VAL A 72 -4.98 14.56 -3.71
N LEU A 73 -3.94 13.85 -4.15
CA LEU A 73 -3.33 14.05 -5.47
C LEU A 73 -4.18 13.47 -6.60
N ARG A 74 -4.92 12.40 -6.35
CA ARG A 74 -5.74 11.69 -7.33
C ARG A 74 -7.16 11.42 -6.81
N PRO A 75 -7.96 12.47 -6.54
CA PRO A 75 -9.31 12.31 -6.02
C PRO A 75 -10.23 11.57 -7.00
N ALA A 76 -9.99 11.69 -8.31
CA ALA A 76 -10.72 10.97 -9.34
C ALA A 76 -10.44 9.44 -9.36
N ALA A 77 -9.37 8.96 -8.70
CA ALA A 77 -9.11 7.54 -8.55
C ALA A 77 -10.08 6.87 -7.55
N PHE A 78 -10.73 7.68 -6.70
CA PHE A 78 -11.80 7.26 -5.80
C PHE A 78 -13.11 7.89 -6.27
N PRO A 79 -13.71 7.41 -7.39
CA PRO A 79 -15.02 7.88 -7.79
C PRO A 79 -16.00 7.71 -6.62
N PRO A 80 -16.84 8.72 -6.32
CA PRO A 80 -17.81 8.61 -5.25
C PRO A 80 -18.60 7.33 -5.48
N ALA A 81 -18.66 6.48 -4.46
CA ALA A 81 -19.35 5.20 -4.53
C ALA A 81 -20.79 5.46 -4.99
N ARG A 82 -21.04 5.41 -6.30
CA ARG A 82 -22.38 5.34 -6.88
C ARG A 82 -22.89 4.01 -6.40
N GLY A 83 -23.62 4.06 -5.28
CA GLY A 83 -24.10 2.88 -4.60
C GLY A 83 -24.86 2.01 -5.57
N SER A 84 -24.28 0.88 -5.94
CA SER A 84 -25.00 -0.26 -6.52
C SER A 84 -26.12 -0.72 -5.59
N PHE A 85 -26.04 -0.37 -4.30
CA PHE A 85 -27.11 -0.52 -3.32
C PHE A 85 -28.40 0.22 -3.70
N ALA A 86 -28.33 1.36 -4.42
CA ALA A 86 -29.52 2.06 -4.89
C ALA A 86 -30.21 1.34 -6.07
N LEU A 87 -29.45 0.53 -6.83
CA LEU A 87 -29.97 -0.33 -7.91
C LEU A 87 -30.52 -1.67 -7.38
N LEU A 88 -30.15 -2.08 -6.17
CA LEU A 88 -30.66 -3.29 -5.52
C LEU A 88 -32.02 -3.08 -4.82
N VAL A 89 -32.44 -1.82 -4.63
CA VAL A 89 -33.68 -1.43 -3.94
C VAL A 89 -34.76 -0.93 -4.93
N LEU A 90 -34.47 -0.90 -6.23
CA LEU A 90 -35.39 -0.47 -7.29
C LEU A 90 -35.76 -1.65 -8.20
#